data_AF-A0A0U0WDX6-F1
#
_entry.id   AF-A0A0U0WDX6-F1
#
_cell.length_a   1.000
_cell.length_b   1.000
_cell.length_c   1.000
_cell.angle_alpha   90.00
_cell.angle_beta   90.00
_cell.angle_gamma   90.00
#
_symmetry.space_group_name_H-M   'P 1'
#
loop_
_entity.id
_entity.type
_entity.pdbx_description
1 polymer ?
#
loop_
_entity_poly.entity_id
_entity_poly.type
_entity_poly.pdbx_seq_one_letter_code
_entity_poly.pdbx_strand_id
1 'polypeptide(L)'
;MVLWLWLDQPTWAAALQRLGIGSGRPFSATTTDSLVADLRSILTPECAARAREVAARMTPAPESAASAADLVEGVAAGRRPGRQRG
;
A
#
# COMPACT_ATOMS: atom_id res chain seq x y z
N MET A 1 9.79 1.14 1.52
CA MET A 1 10.15 2.54 1.84
C MET A 1 9.48 3.45 0.81
N VAL A 2 9.05 4.64 1.21
CA VAL A 2 8.48 5.65 0.31
C VAL A 2 9.30 6.93 0.42
N LEU A 3 10.09 7.23 -0.62
CA LEU A 3 10.71 8.54 -0.80
C LEU A 3 9.78 9.37 -1.66
N TRP A 4 9.07 10.31 -1.05
CA TRP A 4 7.96 10.97 -1.71
C TRP A 4 8.34 12.29 -2.38
N LEU A 5 7.64 12.58 -3.46
CA LEU A 5 7.74 13.80 -4.28
C LEU A 5 6.39 14.53 -4.37
N TRP A 6 5.28 13.78 -4.31
CA TRP A 6 3.93 14.29 -4.51
C TRP A 6 3.12 14.30 -3.21
N LEU A 7 2.01 15.06 -3.20
CA LEU A 7 1.22 15.38 -2.00
C LEU A 7 0.48 14.18 -1.38
N ASP A 8 0.15 13.16 -2.16
CA ASP A 8 -0.58 11.96 -1.71
C ASP A 8 0.33 10.94 -1.03
N GLN A 9 1.56 10.79 -1.53
CA GLN A 9 2.56 9.84 -1.05
C GLN A 9 2.93 9.96 0.45
N PRO A 10 2.98 11.14 1.10
CA PRO A 10 3.14 11.26 2.54
C PRO A 10 2.13 10.44 3.35
N THR A 11 0.89 10.32 2.86
CA THR A 11 -0.16 9.54 3.53
C THR A 11 0.18 8.05 3.51
N TRP A 12 0.67 7.53 2.38
CA TRP A 12 1.12 6.15 2.27
C TRP A 12 2.36 5.89 3.11
N ALA A 13 3.34 6.80 3.10
CA ALA A 13 4.52 6.75 3.95
C ALA A 13 4.14 6.64 5.44
N ALA A 14 3.22 7.49 5.90
CA ALA A 14 2.72 7.46 7.27
C ALA A 14 2.00 6.15 7.61
N ALA A 15 1.25 5.56 6.67
CA ALA A 15 0.62 4.27 6.86
C ALA A 15 1.66 3.14 7.05
N LEU A 16 2.71 3.10 6.22
CA LEU A 16 3.80 2.12 6.35
C LEU A 16 4.52 2.23 7.71
N GLN A 17 4.80 3.47 8.15
CA GLN A 17 5.44 3.75 9.43
C GLN A 17 4.55 3.33 10.61
N ARG A 18 3.26 3.66 10.57
CA ARG A 18 2.28 3.27 11.60
C ARG A 18 2.12 1.75 11.73
N LEU A 19 2.18 1.04 10.60
CA LEU A 19 2.12 -0.42 10.56
C LEU A 19 3.47 -1.07 10.90
N GLY A 20 4.55 -0.29 11.01
CA GLY A 20 5.90 -0.80 11.26
C GLY A 20 6.44 -1.66 10.11
N ILE A 21 5.95 -1.47 8.89
CA ILE A 21 6.33 -2.27 7.71
C ILE A 21 7.19 -1.45 6.72
N GLY A 22 7.60 -0.25 7.10
CA GLY A 22 8.45 0.59 6.28
C GLY A 22 8.78 1.94 6.89
N SER A 23 9.53 2.72 6.13
CA SER A 23 9.87 4.12 6.42
C SER A 23 9.41 4.99 5.24
N GLY A 24 9.26 6.31 5.49
CA GLY A 24 9.10 7.28 4.43
C GLY A 24 9.55 8.68 4.81
N ARG A 25 9.96 9.44 3.79
CA ARG A 25 10.63 10.74 3.89
C ARG A 25 10.43 11.53 2.59
N PRO A 26 10.42 12.88 2.62
CA PRO A 26 10.57 13.67 1.41
C PRO A 26 11.87 13.32 0.67
N PHE A 27 11.79 13.08 -0.63
CA PHE A 27 12.97 12.75 -1.43
C PHE A 27 14.05 13.86 -1.32
N SER A 28 13.62 15.13 -1.36
CA SER A 28 14.51 16.29 -1.23
C SER A 28 15.29 16.36 0.09
N ALA A 29 14.83 15.66 1.13
CA ALA A 29 15.50 15.60 2.43
C ALA A 29 16.33 14.32 2.62
N THR A 30 16.49 13.50 1.56
CA THR A 30 17.22 12.23 1.63
C THR A 30 18.72 12.45 1.39
N THR A 31 19.53 11.80 2.20
CA THR A 31 20.99 11.72 2.10
C THR A 31 21.40 10.26 2.07
N THR A 32 22.64 9.95 1.68
CA THR A 32 23.17 8.57 1.75
C THR A 32 23.05 7.99 3.16
N ASP A 33 23.39 8.77 4.19
CA ASP A 33 23.33 8.32 5.58
C ASP A 33 21.91 8.03 6.04
N SER A 34 20.96 8.92 5.73
CA SER A 34 19.54 8.68 6.07
C SER A 34 18.96 7.51 5.29
N LEU A 35 19.32 7.34 4.02
CA LEU A 35 18.92 6.18 3.22
C LEU A 35 19.45 4.86 3.82
N VAL A 36 20.72 4.81 4.21
CA VAL A 36 21.31 3.63 4.83
C VAL A 36 20.64 3.33 6.18
N ALA A 37 20.36 4.36 6.98
CA ALA A 37 19.64 4.22 8.25
C ALA A 37 18.22 3.68 8.04
N ASP A 38 17.47 4.23 7.08
CA ASP A 38 16.12 3.79 6.73
C ASP A 38 16.14 2.33 6.23
N LEU A 39 17.09 1.95 5.38
CA LEU A 39 17.24 0.56 4.90
C LEU A 39 17.55 -0.42 6.04
N ARG A 40 18.47 -0.07 6.93
CA ARG A 40 18.80 -0.90 8.11
C ARG A 40 17.59 -1.11 9.02
N SER A 41 16.76 -0.08 9.17
CA SER A 41 15.54 -0.14 9.98
C SER A 41 14.47 -1.07 9.39
N ILE A 42 14.33 -1.09 8.06
CA ILE A 42 13.23 -1.83 7.40
C ILE A 42 13.61 -3.24 6.92
N LEU A 43 14.90 -3.55 6.77
CA LEU A 43 15.38 -4.86 6.31
C LEU A 43 15.55 -5.88 7.44
N THR A 44 14.88 -5.69 8.58
CA THR A 44 14.93 -6.63 9.70
C THR A 44 13.94 -7.79 9.51
N PRO A 45 14.19 -8.97 10.11
CA PRO A 45 13.24 -10.08 10.10
C PRO A 45 11.86 -9.72 10.66
N GLU A 46 11.80 -8.85 11.68
CA GLU A 46 10.56 -8.41 12.33
C GLU A 46 9.74 -7.53 11.39
N CYS A 47 10.39 -6.62 10.66
CA CYS A 47 9.71 -5.81 9.65
C CYS A 47 9.13 -6.71 8.54
N ALA A 48 9.89 -7.70 8.08
CA ALA A 48 9.43 -8.67 7.09
C ALA A 48 8.27 -9.52 7.60
N ALA A 49 8.29 -9.95 8.86
CA ALA A 49 7.19 -10.70 9.48
C ALA A 49 5.91 -9.85 9.55
N ARG A 50 6.00 -8.61 10.06
CA ARG A 50 4.85 -7.68 10.09
C ARG A 50 4.30 -7.39 8.70
N ALA A 51 5.17 -7.23 7.70
CA ALA A 51 4.73 -7.03 6.32
C ALA A 51 3.92 -8.22 5.79
N ARG A 52 4.31 -9.45 6.13
CA ARG A 52 3.54 -10.65 5.78
C ARG A 52 2.20 -10.72 6.52
N GLU A 53 2.16 -10.36 7.79
CA GLU A 53 0.91 -10.30 8.56
C GLU A 53 -0.08 -9.28 7.98
N VAL A 54 0.40 -8.11 7.59
CA VAL A 54 -0.42 -7.10 6.90
C VAL A 54 -0.91 -7.63 5.56
N ALA A 55 -0.02 -8.23 4.76
CA ALA A 55 -0.38 -8.79 3.45
C ALA A 55 -1.46 -9.89 3.57
N ALA A 56 -1.39 -10.74 4.60
CA ALA A 56 -2.39 -11.78 4.86
C ALA A 56 -3.80 -11.24 5.18
N ARG A 57 -3.91 -9.95 5.55
CA ARG A 57 -5.18 -9.28 5.83
C ARG A 57 -5.71 -8.46 4.64
N MET A 58 -4.96 -8.38 3.55
CA MET A 58 -5.37 -7.66 2.34
C MET A 58 -6.20 -8.57 1.43
N THR A 59 -7.10 -7.97 0.65
CA THR A 59 -7.77 -8.68 -0.45
C THR A 59 -6.72 -9.14 -1.46
N PRO A 60 -6.72 -10.41 -1.89
CA PRO A 60 -5.84 -10.90 -2.94
C PRO A 60 -5.96 -10.07 -4.22
N ALA A 61 -4.83 -9.85 -4.89
CA ALA A 61 -4.79 -9.05 -6.11
C ALA A 61 -5.72 -9.59 -7.22
N PRO A 62 -5.82 -10.92 -7.47
CA PRO A 62 -6.75 -11.46 -8.46
C PRO A 62 -8.22 -11.17 -8.13
N GLU A 63 -8.62 -11.26 -6.86
CA GLU A 63 -9.99 -10.97 -6.42
C GLU A 63 -10.34 -9.50 -6.57
N SER A 64 -9.39 -8.62 -6.25
CA SER A 64 -9.56 -7.17 -6.42
C SER A 64 -9.70 -6.81 -7.90
N ALA A 65 -8.88 -7.42 -8.77
CA ALA A 65 -8.94 -7.20 -10.22
C ALA A 65 -10.25 -7.72 -10.83
N ALA A 66 -10.70 -8.92 -10.44
CA ALA A 66 -11.98 -9.48 -10.87
C ALA A 66 -13.15 -8.59 -10.42
N SER A 67 -13.16 -8.17 -9.15
CA SER A 67 -14.19 -7.26 -8.63
C SER A 67 -14.23 -5.93 -9.37
N ALA A 68 -13.07 -5.37 -9.73
CA ALA A 68 -13.00 -4.14 -10.51
C ALA A 68 -13.56 -4.34 -11.93
N ALA A 69 -13.22 -5.46 -12.60
CA ALA A 69 -13.78 -5.80 -13.91
C ALA A 69 -15.30 -5.96 -13.85
N ASP A 70 -15.82 -6.72 -12.89
CA ASP A 70 -17.27 -6.91 -12.69
C ASP A 70 -18.02 -5.59 -12.51
N LEU A 71 -17.43 -4.64 -11.77
CA LEU A 71 -18.01 -3.31 -11.57
C LEU A 71 -18.05 -2.51 -12.87
N VAL A 72 -16.96 -2.50 -13.65
CA VAL A 72 -16.88 -1.80 -14.93
C VAL A 72 -17.84 -2.41 -15.96
N GLU A 73 -17.82 -3.73 -16.10
CA GLU A 73 -18.71 -4.47 -17.00
C GLU A 73 -20.18 -4.32 -16.61
N GLY A 74 -20.47 -4.32 -15.31
CA GLY A 74 -21.80 -4.05 -14.78
C GLY A 74 -22.34 -2.70 -15.24
N VAL A 75 -21.54 -1.64 -15.09
CA VAL A 75 -21.90 -0.29 -15.56
C VAL A 75 -22.08 -0.26 -17.09
N ALA A 76 -21.17 -0.88 -17.84
CA ALA A 76 -21.24 -0.94 -19.30
C ALA A 76 -22.49 -1.69 -19.81
N ALA A 77 -22.90 -2.75 -19.11
CA ALA A 77 -24.09 -3.54 -19.41
C ALA A 77 -25.41 -2.91 -18.92
N GLY A 78 -25.37 -1.68 -18.38
CA GLY A 78 -26.56 -0.98 -17.88
C GLY A 78 -27.05 -1.45 -16.51
N ARG A 79 -26.28 -2.29 -15.80
CA ARG A 79 -26.56 -2.62 -14.39
C ARG A 79 -26.01 -1.50 -13.51
N ARG A 80 -26.89 -0.89 -12.70
CA ARG A 80 -26.44 0.08 -11.68
C ARG A 80 -25.61 -0.65 -10.61
N PRO A 81 -24.42 -0.13 -10.24
CA PRO A 81 -23.66 -0.69 -9.13
C PRO A 81 -24.44 -0.43 -7.83
N GLY A 82 -24.76 -1.49 -7.08
CA GLY A 82 -25.36 -1.32 -5.74
C GLY A 82 -26.57 -2.18 -5.37
N ARG A 83 -26.82 -3.32 -6.02
CA ARG A 83 -27.82 -4.27 -5.50
C ARG A 83 -27.24 -5.67 -5.34
N GLN A 84 -26.39 -5.83 -4.31
CA GLN A 84 -26.18 -7.15 -3.72
C GLN A 84 -27.52 -7.65 -3.18
N ARG A 85 -27.99 -8.77 -3.71
CA ARG A 85 -29.12 -9.52 -3.16
C ARG A 85 -28.61 -10.20 -1.89
N GLY A 86 -29.25 -9.89 -0.76
CA GLY A 86 -29.21 -10.76 0.42
C GLY A 86 -29.96 -12.06 0.18
#